data_AF-A0A953IYC9-F1
#
_entry.id   AF-A0A953IYC9-F1
#
_cell.length_a   1.000
_cell.length_b   1.000
_cell.length_c   1.000
_cell.angle_alpha   90.00
_cell.angle_beta   90.00
_cell.angle_gamma   90.00
#
_symmetry.space_group_name_H-M   'P 1'
#
loop_
_entity.id
_entity.type
_entity.pdbx_description
1 polymer ?
#
loop_
_entity_poly.entity_id
_entity_poly.type
_entity_poly.pdbx_seq_one_letter_code
_entity_poly.pdbx_strand_id
1 'polypeptide(L)'
;MRNSKLMLRAELDRPSLPVFDAPRLAPAINDLAPPARGNTIELVDLAKVPLRAWSQLAACAIEPNAFYQPAWARAVSAHARGRAGAQVLLVWDGPEQKNLIGLLPVVSAWRALKLPIPVFVAWQAYAPLTTPLLDRDAAEQAAGGLLDAARRAGAGA
;
A
#
# COMPACT_ATOMS: atom_id res chain seq x y z
N MET A 1 60.86 22.12 25.84
CA MET A 1 60.09 22.45 24.61
C MET A 1 59.61 21.13 24.02
N ARG A 2 58.37 20.86 23.60
CA ARG A 2 57.08 21.60 23.57
C ARG A 2 56.01 20.54 23.21
N ASN A 3 54.92 20.51 23.98
CA ASN A 3 53.52 20.17 23.65
C ASN A 3 53.15 18.94 22.80
N SER A 4 52.71 17.85 23.45
CA SER A 4 51.92 16.76 22.84
C SER A 4 50.52 16.59 23.46
N LYS A 5 49.93 17.67 24.00
CA LYS A 5 48.64 17.60 24.73
C LYS A 5 47.46 18.30 24.05
N LEU A 6 47.58 18.69 22.79
CA LEU A 6 46.52 19.36 22.04
C LEU A 6 46.22 18.60 20.75
N MET A 7 45.37 17.59 20.82
CA MET A 7 44.51 17.07 19.73
C MET A 7 44.02 15.68 20.13
N LEU A 8 43.03 15.61 21.03
CA LEU A 8 42.05 14.49 21.14
C LEU A 8 41.18 14.74 22.38
N ARG A 9 40.58 15.93 22.45
CA ARG A 9 39.58 16.29 23.45
C ARG A 9 38.42 17.05 22.79
N ALA A 10 38.09 16.65 21.57
CA ALA A 10 37.00 17.18 20.76
C ALA A 10 35.95 16.11 20.44
N GLU A 11 35.80 15.13 21.34
CA GLU A 11 34.68 14.21 21.35
C GLU A 11 34.09 14.25 22.76
N LEU A 12 32.75 14.23 22.83
CA LEU A 12 31.91 14.22 24.03
C LEU A 12 31.47 15.60 24.56
N ASP A 13 30.90 16.41 23.67
CA ASP A 13 29.76 17.26 24.06
C ASP A 13 28.73 17.26 22.94
N ARG A 14 28.16 16.06 22.65
CA ARG A 14 27.00 15.96 21.76
C ARG A 14 25.77 16.29 22.61
N PRO A 15 24.96 17.30 22.25
CA PRO A 15 23.68 17.51 22.92
C PRO A 15 22.85 16.23 22.77
N SER A 16 22.40 15.70 23.90
CA SER A 16 21.43 14.60 23.92
C SER A 16 20.18 15.07 23.18
N LEU A 17 19.90 14.47 22.02
CA LEU A 17 18.64 14.68 21.34
C LEU A 17 17.51 14.25 22.30
N PRO A 18 16.40 15.00 22.39
CA PRO A 18 15.25 14.55 23.17
C PRO A 18 14.85 13.16 22.65
N VAL A 19 14.82 12.20 23.56
CA VAL A 19 14.20 10.90 23.30
C VAL A 19 12.71 11.18 23.23
N PHE A 20 12.18 11.29 22.01
CA PHE A 20 10.74 11.24 21.82
C PHE A 20 10.29 9.86 22.29
N ASP A 21 9.38 9.79 23.26
CA ASP A 21 8.69 8.55 23.57
C ASP A 21 8.14 8.02 22.25
N ALA A 22 8.64 6.84 21.84
CA ALA A 22 8.17 6.21 20.63
C ALA A 22 6.64 6.13 20.75
N PRO A 23 5.87 6.70 19.81
CA PRO A 23 4.43 6.58 19.86
C PRO A 23 4.12 5.11 20.00
N ARG A 24 3.20 4.76 20.91
CA ARG A 24 2.78 3.38 21.15
C ARG A 24 2.60 2.73 19.78
N LEU A 25 3.52 1.84 19.42
CA LEU A 25 3.46 1.14 18.13
C LEU A 25 2.07 0.53 18.07
N ALA A 26 1.43 0.70 16.91
CA ALA A 26 0.14 0.12 16.57
C ALA A 26 0.00 -1.31 17.14
N PRO A 27 -1.24 -1.77 17.42
CA PRO A 27 -1.49 -3.08 18.01
C PRO A 27 -0.67 -4.19 17.33
N ALA A 28 -0.29 -5.23 18.09
CA ALA A 28 0.58 -6.27 17.57
C ALA A 28 -0.01 -6.85 16.26
N ILE A 29 0.82 -7.35 15.35
CA ILE A 29 0.34 -7.90 14.06
C ILE A 29 -0.78 -8.95 14.25
N ASN A 30 -0.80 -9.61 15.41
CA ASN A 30 -1.81 -10.60 15.80
C ASN A 30 -3.11 -10.02 16.37
N ASP A 31 -3.13 -8.74 16.72
CA ASP A 31 -4.29 -8.00 17.24
C ASP A 31 -5.11 -7.35 16.11
N LEU A 32 -4.65 -7.44 14.86
CA LEU A 32 -5.48 -7.08 13.70
C LEU A 32 -6.73 -7.95 13.75
N ALA A 33 -7.88 -7.30 13.89
CA ALA A 33 -9.16 -7.96 14.05
C ALA A 33 -9.31 -9.10 13.00
N PRO A 34 -9.85 -10.27 13.40
CA PRO A 34 -10.18 -11.30 12.43
C PRO A 34 -11.03 -10.68 11.31
N PRO A 35 -10.87 -11.13 10.05
CA PRO A 35 -11.55 -10.51 8.92
C PRO A 35 -13.03 -10.35 9.26
N ALA A 36 -13.51 -9.11 9.14
CA ALA A 36 -14.92 -8.78 9.32
C ALA A 36 -15.73 -9.75 8.45
N ARG A 37 -16.60 -10.53 9.09
CA ARG A 37 -17.44 -11.49 8.39
C ARG A 37 -18.25 -10.75 7.32
N GLY A 38 -17.99 -11.02 6.04
CA GLY A 38 -18.84 -10.57 4.93
C GLY A 38 -18.13 -9.99 3.72
N ASN A 39 -16.84 -9.63 3.79
CA ASN A 39 -16.19 -8.95 2.66
C ASN A 39 -15.96 -9.86 1.47
N THR A 40 -16.15 -9.32 0.27
CA THR A 40 -15.72 -9.97 -0.97
C THR A 40 -14.37 -9.42 -1.39
N ILE A 41 -13.40 -10.29 -1.65
CA ILE A 41 -12.05 -9.93 -2.08
C ILE A 41 -11.79 -10.48 -3.47
N GLU A 42 -11.10 -9.73 -4.33
CA GLU A 42 -10.84 -10.14 -5.72
C GLU A 42 -9.48 -9.64 -6.22
N LEU A 43 -8.92 -10.36 -7.21
CA LEU A 43 -7.82 -9.88 -8.03
C LEU A 43 -8.30 -9.79 -9.48
N VAL A 44 -8.33 -8.59 -10.02
CA VAL A 44 -8.81 -8.35 -11.39
C VAL A 44 -7.78 -7.62 -12.23
N ASP A 45 -7.94 -7.62 -13.55
CA ASP A 45 -7.20 -6.70 -14.41
C ASP A 45 -7.63 -5.25 -14.13
N LEU A 46 -6.70 -4.31 -14.09
CA LEU A 46 -6.98 -2.88 -13.84
C LEU A 46 -8.06 -2.32 -14.78
N ALA A 47 -8.10 -2.78 -16.03
CA ALA A 47 -9.10 -2.34 -17.00
C ALA A 47 -10.53 -2.83 -16.69
N LYS A 48 -10.68 -3.84 -15.84
CA LYS A 48 -11.96 -4.47 -15.47
C LYS A 48 -12.57 -3.91 -14.19
N VAL A 49 -11.87 -3.05 -13.45
CA VAL A 49 -12.39 -2.44 -12.23
C VAL A 49 -13.63 -1.58 -12.55
N PRO A 50 -14.78 -1.76 -11.87
CA PRO A 50 -15.98 -0.97 -12.11
C PRO A 50 -15.76 0.52 -11.85
N LEU A 51 -15.91 1.34 -12.91
CA LEU A 51 -15.54 2.77 -12.87
C LEU A 51 -16.30 3.56 -11.80
N ARG A 52 -17.59 3.27 -11.61
CA ARG A 52 -18.42 3.96 -10.62
C ARG A 52 -17.93 3.71 -9.19
N ALA A 53 -17.73 2.44 -8.83
CA ALA A 53 -17.28 2.05 -7.50
C ALA A 53 -15.86 2.57 -7.22
N TRP A 54 -14.95 2.50 -8.20
CA TRP A 54 -13.61 3.07 -8.08
C TRP A 54 -13.64 4.58 -7.89
N SER A 55 -14.46 5.32 -8.66
CA SER A 55 -14.59 6.77 -8.52
C SER A 55 -15.14 7.17 -7.15
N GLN A 56 -16.08 6.39 -6.60
CA GLN A 56 -16.62 6.60 -5.26
C GLN A 56 -15.54 6.41 -4.19
N LEU A 57 -14.83 5.28 -4.22
CA LEU A 57 -13.72 5.00 -3.28
C LEU A 57 -12.64 6.08 -3.36
N ALA A 58 -12.25 6.49 -4.57
CA ALA A 58 -11.21 7.51 -4.76
C ALA A 58 -11.60 8.88 -4.20
N ALA A 59 -12.91 9.17 -4.08
CA ALA A 59 -13.42 10.41 -3.50
C ALA A 59 -13.51 10.34 -1.95
N CYS A 60 -13.82 9.17 -1.39
CA CYS A 60 -13.92 8.98 0.07
C CYS A 60 -12.64 8.43 0.72
N ALA A 61 -11.57 8.20 -0.05
CA ALA A 61 -10.33 7.64 0.47
C ALA A 61 -9.79 8.40 1.69
N ILE A 62 -9.24 7.65 2.66
CA ILE A 62 -8.60 8.22 3.86
C ILE A 62 -7.36 9.05 3.49
N GLU A 63 -6.58 8.57 2.52
CA GLU A 63 -5.47 9.28 1.90
C GLU A 63 -5.70 9.33 0.39
N PRO A 64 -5.90 10.53 -0.19
CA PRO A 64 -6.07 10.67 -1.63
C PRO A 64 -4.80 10.28 -2.41
N ASN A 65 -4.94 9.45 -3.43
CA ASN A 65 -3.85 9.12 -4.36
C ASN A 65 -4.24 9.44 -5.80
N ALA A 66 -3.71 10.55 -6.32
CA ALA A 66 -3.98 11.02 -7.69
C ALA A 66 -3.56 10.00 -8.77
N PHE A 67 -2.55 9.18 -8.51
CA PHE A 67 -2.06 8.15 -9.44
C PHE A 67 -2.95 6.91 -9.46
N TYR A 68 -3.79 6.71 -8.44
CA TYR A 68 -4.79 5.65 -8.42
C TYR A 68 -6.20 6.17 -8.72
N GLN A 69 -6.33 7.40 -9.24
CA GLN A 69 -7.59 7.86 -9.84
C GLN A 69 -7.89 7.07 -11.12
N PRO A 70 -9.16 6.70 -11.37
CA PRO A 70 -9.53 5.82 -12.49
C PRO A 70 -9.12 6.37 -13.85
N ALA A 71 -9.31 7.67 -14.09
CA ALA A 71 -8.97 8.31 -15.36
C ALA A 71 -7.47 8.23 -15.64
N TRP A 72 -6.64 8.48 -14.62
CA TRP A 72 -5.19 8.46 -14.75
C TRP A 72 -4.65 7.04 -14.87
N ALA A 73 -5.02 6.16 -13.93
CA ALA A 73 -4.47 4.81 -13.85
C ALA A 73 -4.82 3.96 -15.09
N ARG A 74 -6.05 4.08 -15.61
CA ARG A 74 -6.45 3.38 -16.84
C ARG A 74 -5.70 3.91 -18.06
N ALA A 75 -5.58 5.23 -18.21
CA ALA A 75 -4.86 5.83 -19.33
C ALA A 75 -3.38 5.40 -19.32
N VAL A 76 -2.73 5.42 -18.16
CA VAL A 76 -1.33 5.01 -18.03
C VAL A 76 -1.16 3.52 -18.28
N SER A 77 -2.02 2.67 -17.73
CA SER A 77 -1.97 1.22 -18.00
C SER A 77 -2.20 0.90 -19.49
N ALA A 78 -3.04 1.67 -20.18
CA ALA A 78 -3.35 1.44 -21.59
C ALA A 78 -2.28 1.98 -22.56
N HIS A 79 -1.68 3.13 -22.25
CA HIS A 79 -0.89 3.88 -23.24
C HIS A 79 0.58 4.08 -22.86
N ALA A 80 0.95 4.02 -21.58
CA ALA A 80 2.32 4.26 -21.17
C ALA A 80 3.20 3.01 -21.36
N ARG A 81 4.31 3.18 -22.09
CA ARG A 81 5.26 2.10 -22.37
C ARG A 81 5.76 1.47 -21.08
N GLY A 82 5.68 0.15 -21.00
CA GLY A 82 6.15 -0.63 -19.83
C GLY A 82 5.25 -0.56 -18.59
N ARG A 83 4.08 0.11 -18.66
CA ARG A 83 3.17 0.26 -17.51
C ARG A 83 1.90 -0.59 -17.59
N ALA A 84 1.66 -1.27 -18.70
CA ALA A 84 0.52 -2.18 -18.86
C ALA A 84 0.61 -3.40 -17.93
N GLY A 85 -0.51 -4.15 -17.86
CA GLY A 85 -0.58 -5.45 -17.17
C GLY A 85 -0.61 -5.35 -15.65
N ALA A 86 -1.03 -4.21 -15.11
CA ALA A 86 -1.34 -4.08 -13.69
C ALA A 86 -2.61 -4.88 -13.37
N GLN A 87 -2.55 -5.63 -12.28
CA GLN A 87 -3.73 -6.21 -11.64
C GLN A 87 -4.14 -5.32 -10.47
N VAL A 88 -5.31 -5.55 -9.91
CA VAL A 88 -5.84 -4.75 -8.81
C VAL A 88 -6.44 -5.69 -7.77
N LEU A 89 -5.96 -5.57 -6.54
CA LEU A 89 -6.58 -6.16 -5.37
C LEU A 89 -7.77 -5.28 -4.99
N LEU A 90 -8.94 -5.90 -4.88
CA LEU A 90 -10.20 -5.24 -4.53
C LEU A 90 -10.75 -5.82 -3.24
N VAL A 91 -11.34 -4.94 -2.43
CA VAL A 91 -12.12 -5.30 -1.24
C VAL A 91 -13.47 -4.63 -1.33
N TRP A 92 -14.51 -5.43 -1.32
CA TRP A 92 -15.89 -5.00 -1.27
C TRP A 92 -16.47 -5.21 0.12
N ASP A 93 -17.27 -4.25 0.56
CA ASP A 93 -18.10 -4.38 1.75
C ASP A 93 -19.30 -5.28 1.43
N GLY A 94 -19.35 -6.42 2.13
CA GLY A 94 -20.41 -7.42 1.98
C GLY A 94 -20.30 -8.34 0.74
N PRO A 95 -21.20 -9.34 0.66
CA PRO A 95 -21.21 -10.34 -0.42
C PRO A 95 -21.79 -9.79 -1.74
N GLU A 96 -22.52 -8.69 -1.71
CA GLU A 96 -23.22 -8.14 -2.88
C GLU A 96 -22.35 -7.25 -3.77
N GLN A 97 -21.07 -7.04 -3.41
CA GLN A 97 -20.11 -6.20 -4.15
C GLN A 97 -20.64 -4.80 -4.50
N LYS A 98 -21.45 -4.21 -3.63
CA LYS A 98 -22.08 -2.90 -3.90
C LYS A 98 -21.17 -1.73 -3.57
N ASN A 99 -20.36 -1.86 -2.53
CA ASN A 99 -19.50 -0.79 -2.04
C ASN A 99 -18.03 -1.25 -2.04
N LEU A 100 -17.18 -0.56 -2.80
CA LEU A 100 -15.76 -0.86 -2.86
C LEU A 100 -15.06 -0.07 -1.76
N ILE A 101 -14.44 -0.76 -0.81
CA ILE A 101 -13.80 -0.14 0.36
C ILE A 101 -12.27 -0.17 0.31
N GLY A 102 -11.68 -1.02 -0.55
CA GLY A 102 -10.23 -1.13 -0.67
C GLY A 102 -9.79 -1.39 -2.12
N LEU A 103 -8.74 -0.69 -2.55
CA LEU A 103 -8.15 -0.85 -3.88
C LEU A 103 -6.63 -0.66 -3.83
N LEU A 104 -5.88 -1.63 -4.34
CA LEU A 104 -4.44 -1.54 -4.55
C LEU A 104 -4.03 -2.12 -5.91
N PRO A 105 -3.57 -1.29 -6.85
CA PRO A 105 -2.93 -1.76 -8.07
C PRO A 105 -1.60 -2.46 -7.75
N VAL A 106 -1.40 -3.62 -8.36
CA VAL A 106 -0.24 -4.50 -8.11
C VAL A 106 0.29 -5.10 -9.41
N VAL A 107 1.54 -5.54 -9.34
CA VAL A 107 2.20 -6.41 -10.34
C VAL A 107 2.94 -7.52 -9.60
N SER A 108 3.23 -8.63 -10.26
CA SER A 108 4.05 -9.68 -9.65
C SER A 108 5.49 -9.20 -9.42
N ALA A 109 6.14 -9.72 -8.38
CA ALA A 109 7.55 -9.46 -8.12
C ALA A 109 8.46 -9.89 -9.27
N TRP A 110 8.10 -10.94 -10.01
CA TRP A 110 8.80 -11.31 -11.24
C TRP A 110 8.73 -10.21 -12.31
N ARG A 111 7.56 -9.59 -12.49
CA ARG A 111 7.38 -8.52 -13.48
C ARG A 111 8.12 -7.25 -13.05
N ALA A 112 8.03 -6.88 -11.77
CA ALA A 112 8.62 -5.64 -11.26
C ALA A 112 10.14 -5.74 -11.05
N LEU A 113 10.61 -6.83 -10.47
CA LEU A 113 11.96 -6.96 -9.89
C LEU A 113 12.71 -8.23 -10.34
N LYS A 114 12.11 -9.08 -11.19
CA LYS A 114 12.66 -10.38 -11.60
C LYS A 114 12.94 -11.35 -10.44
N LEU A 115 12.19 -11.21 -9.35
CA LEU A 115 12.30 -12.09 -8.19
C LEU A 115 11.32 -13.28 -8.33
N PRO A 116 11.79 -14.54 -8.20
CA PRO A 116 10.95 -15.73 -8.33
C PRO A 116 10.25 -16.08 -7.00
N ILE A 117 9.69 -15.07 -6.33
CA ILE A 117 8.91 -15.24 -5.10
C ILE A 117 7.44 -14.88 -5.37
N PRO A 118 6.49 -15.61 -4.77
CA PRO A 118 5.07 -15.34 -4.96
C PRO A 118 4.65 -14.17 -4.08
N VAL A 119 5.03 -12.96 -4.48
CA VAL A 119 4.60 -11.71 -3.82
C VAL A 119 4.18 -10.68 -4.86
N PHE A 120 3.30 -9.79 -4.44
CA PHE A 120 2.90 -8.62 -5.21
C PHE A 120 3.73 -7.41 -4.83
N VAL A 121 4.04 -6.59 -5.83
CA VAL A 121 4.64 -5.27 -5.67
C VAL A 121 3.57 -4.26 -6.07
N ALA A 122 3.36 -3.23 -5.25
CA ALA A 122 2.44 -2.15 -5.60
C ALA A 122 2.84 -1.54 -6.94
N TRP A 123 1.87 -1.33 -7.83
CA TRP A 123 2.13 -0.83 -9.17
C TRP A 123 2.59 0.63 -9.11
N GLN A 124 3.83 0.85 -9.51
CA GLN A 124 4.47 2.18 -9.54
C GLN A 124 4.46 2.71 -10.97
N ALA A 125 3.43 3.46 -11.29
CA ALA A 125 3.28 4.07 -12.61
C ALA A 125 4.06 5.40 -12.72
N TYR A 126 4.08 6.18 -11.64
CA TYR A 126 4.82 7.45 -11.53
C TYR A 126 5.04 7.80 -10.05
N ALA A 127 6.28 8.12 -9.67
CA ALA A 127 6.72 8.36 -8.27
C ALA A 127 6.50 7.16 -7.31
N PRO A 128 7.15 7.11 -6.13
CA PRO A 128 6.96 6.01 -5.18
C PRO A 128 5.66 6.11 -4.37
N LEU A 129 4.70 6.98 -4.77
CA LEU A 129 3.42 7.08 -4.06
C LEU A 129 2.55 5.86 -4.40
N THR A 130 2.58 4.88 -3.52
CA THR A 130 1.83 3.61 -3.65
C THR A 130 0.83 3.41 -2.51
N THR A 131 0.41 4.50 -1.85
CA THR A 131 -0.62 4.40 -0.82
C THR A 131 -1.89 3.80 -1.44
N PRO A 132 -2.44 2.71 -0.87
CA PRO A 132 -3.69 2.13 -1.34
C PRO A 132 -4.86 3.11 -1.15
N LEU A 133 -5.90 2.96 -1.95
CA LEU A 133 -7.16 3.65 -1.67
C LEU A 133 -7.94 2.81 -0.65
N LEU A 134 -8.12 3.36 0.54
CA LEU A 134 -8.92 2.77 1.61
C LEU A 134 -10.05 3.73 1.94
N ASP A 135 -11.27 3.21 2.05
CA ASP A 135 -12.41 3.99 2.53
C ASP A 135 -12.11 4.52 3.93
N ARG A 136 -12.35 5.82 4.16
CA ARG A 136 -12.04 6.49 5.44
C ARG A 136 -12.80 5.93 6.62
N ASP A 137 -14.01 5.41 6.40
CA ASP A 137 -14.87 4.91 7.46
C ASP A 137 -14.67 3.40 7.67
N ALA A 138 -13.89 2.73 6.81
CA ALA A 138 -13.61 1.30 6.85
C ALA A 138 -12.12 0.96 6.65
N ALA A 139 -11.21 1.87 7.00
CA ALA A 139 -9.79 1.77 6.61
C ALA A 139 -9.10 0.48 7.10
N GLU A 140 -9.33 0.07 8.36
CA GLU A 140 -8.76 -1.16 8.90
C GLU A 140 -9.31 -2.42 8.22
N GLN A 141 -10.62 -2.44 7.99
CA GLN A 141 -11.31 -3.53 7.28
C GLN A 141 -10.83 -3.65 5.83
N ALA A 142 -10.67 -2.52 5.15
CA ALA A 142 -10.13 -2.45 3.80
C ALA A 142 -8.67 -2.93 3.74
N ALA A 143 -7.82 -2.50 4.68
CA ALA A 143 -6.42 -2.91 4.74
C ALA A 143 -6.29 -4.43 5.00
N GLY A 144 -7.03 -4.96 5.97
CA GLY A 144 -7.09 -6.41 6.23
C GLY A 144 -7.56 -7.19 5.01
N GLY A 145 -8.62 -6.72 4.35
CA GLY A 145 -9.13 -7.33 3.13
C GLY A 145 -8.13 -7.33 1.97
N LEU A 146 -7.29 -6.30 1.82
CA LEU A 146 -6.26 -6.27 0.78
C LEU A 146 -5.16 -7.31 1.03
N LEU A 147 -4.77 -7.51 2.30
CA LEU A 147 -3.83 -8.57 2.68
C LEU A 147 -4.42 -9.95 2.41
N ASP A 148 -5.70 -10.15 2.73
CA ASP A 148 -6.41 -11.40 2.46
C ASP A 148 -6.57 -11.65 0.95
N ALA A 149 -6.88 -10.60 0.17
CA ALA A 149 -6.94 -10.65 -1.29
C ALA A 149 -5.60 -11.10 -1.88
N ALA A 150 -4.49 -10.53 -1.39
CA ALA A 150 -3.14 -10.90 -1.83
C ALA A 150 -2.84 -12.37 -1.51
N ARG A 151 -3.14 -12.82 -0.28
CA ARG A 151 -2.93 -14.21 0.15
C ARG A 151 -3.78 -15.18 -0.67
N ARG A 152 -5.06 -14.87 -0.89
CA ARG A 152 -5.97 -15.70 -1.70
C ARG A 152 -5.53 -15.78 -3.16
N ALA A 153 -4.90 -14.73 -3.67
CA ALA A 153 -4.29 -14.69 -4.99
C ALA A 153 -2.92 -15.40 -5.08
N GLY A 154 -2.45 -16.01 -3.99
CA GLY A 154 -1.24 -16.83 -3.94
C GLY A 154 0.00 -16.14 -3.37
N ALA A 155 -0.13 -14.95 -2.76
CA ALA A 155 0.99 -14.31 -2.09
C ALA A 155 1.30 -14.93 -0.72
N GLY A 156 2.58 -15.13 -0.41
CA GLY A 156 3.05 -15.57 0.91
C GLY A 156 3.24 -17.08 1.04
N ALA A 157 4.27 -17.60 0.36
CA ALA A 157 4.77 -18.97 0.50
C ALA A 157 4.95 -19.40 1.97
#